data_AF-A0A7L7MD04-F1
#
_entry.id   AF-A0A7L7MD04-F1
#
_cell.length_a   1.000
_cell.length_b   1.000
_cell.length_c   1.000
_cell.angle_alpha   90.00
_cell.angle_beta   90.00
_cell.angle_gamma   90.00
#
_symmetry.space_group_name_H-M   'P 1'
#
loop_
_entity.id
_entity.type
_entity.pdbx_description
1 polymer ?
#
loop_
_entity_poly.entity_id
_entity_poly.type
_entity_poly.pdbx_seq_one_letter_code
_entity_poly.pdbx_strand_id
1 'polypeptide(L)'
;MTARTLTDRVSSSTAVLAVGLIADVSAVVPLLTSESFRRWLKTHWWIPTIVSIVLLSMLIYLMNNHLRQLDKITQLQEQLQEPSSHDISRFQKVIATIPPDSYTIQWLKTGFIPSRFEGGDVDPLLALLTQCELDPRGFDDQQLNHAYQEFVRTLDEFITTTAHELTSDYANGRRVLQMPDRHEFASPDLYDQAVNKVNSARGELIRSYDNFLIVAQKAKVREYSSPRIYRTR
;
A
#
# COMPACT_ATOMS: atom_id res chain seq x y z
N MET A 1 -22.94 34.77 10.07
CA MET A 1 -24.03 34.94 9.08
C MET A 1 -23.44 35.12 7.68
N THR A 2 -23.01 34.04 7.00
CA THR A 2 -22.39 34.12 5.65
C THR A 2 -22.55 32.85 4.81
N ALA A 3 -23.24 31.81 5.30
CA ALA A 3 -23.35 30.54 4.59
C ALA A 3 -24.52 30.46 3.57
N ARG A 4 -25.46 31.43 3.58
CA ARG A 4 -26.63 31.42 2.69
C ARG A 4 -26.34 31.93 1.26
N THR A 5 -25.24 32.64 1.03
CA THR A 5 -24.96 33.31 -0.26
C THR A 5 -24.29 32.41 -1.32
N LEU A 6 -23.66 31.30 -0.92
CA LEU A 6 -22.99 30.38 -1.87
C LEU A 6 -23.96 29.36 -2.47
N THR A 7 -24.89 28.83 -1.67
CA THR A 7 -25.92 27.88 -2.13
C THR A 7 -26.92 28.51 -3.10
N ASP A 8 -27.31 29.77 -2.88
CA ASP A 8 -28.22 30.49 -3.78
C ASP A 8 -27.57 30.78 -5.15
N ARG A 9 -26.26 31.05 -5.18
CA ARG A 9 -25.52 31.25 -6.44
C ARG A 9 -25.41 29.95 -7.24
N VAL A 10 -25.10 28.82 -6.60
CA VAL A 10 -25.03 27.51 -7.28
C VAL A 10 -26.40 27.08 -7.80
N SER A 11 -27.48 27.29 -7.02
CA SER A 11 -28.85 26.98 -7.43
C SER A 11 -29.33 27.83 -8.61
N SER A 12 -29.01 29.13 -8.61
CA SER A 12 -29.35 30.01 -9.75
C SER A 12 -28.57 29.67 -11.02
N SER A 13 -27.29 29.27 -10.92
CA SER A 13 -26.48 28.85 -12.07
C SER A 13 -26.93 27.53 -12.67
N THR A 14 -27.33 26.55 -11.86
CA THR A 14 -27.84 25.27 -12.38
C THR A 14 -29.22 25.43 -13.04
N ALA A 15 -30.08 26.29 -12.49
CA ALA A 15 -31.38 26.59 -13.09
C ALA A 15 -31.26 27.27 -14.46
N VAL A 16 -30.36 28.26 -14.60
CA VAL A 16 -30.11 28.95 -15.88
C VAL A 16 -29.52 28.00 -16.93
N LEU A 17 -28.61 27.10 -16.53
CA LEU A 17 -28.07 26.07 -17.43
C LEU A 17 -29.13 25.06 -17.88
N ALA A 18 -30.03 24.66 -16.98
CA ALA A 18 -31.12 23.74 -17.31
C ALA A 18 -32.12 24.37 -18.30
N VAL A 19 -32.50 25.64 -18.10
CA VAL A 19 -33.39 26.36 -19.02
C VAL A 19 -32.73 26.56 -20.39
N GLY A 20 -31.43 26.87 -20.43
CA GLY A 20 -30.66 26.96 -21.67
C GLY A 20 -30.61 25.64 -22.43
N LEU A 21 -30.33 24.53 -21.74
CA LEU A 21 -30.33 23.18 -22.33
C LEU A 21 -31.71 22.79 -22.89
N ILE A 22 -32.78 23.08 -22.17
CA ILE A 22 -34.15 22.80 -22.62
C ILE A 22 -34.48 23.64 -23.87
N ALA A 23 -34.10 24.91 -23.88
CA ALA A 23 -34.29 25.79 -25.03
C ALA A 23 -33.52 25.28 -26.26
N ASP A 24 -32.25 24.91 -26.10
CA ASP A 24 -31.43 24.37 -27.18
C ASP A 24 -31.98 23.04 -27.73
N VAL A 25 -32.38 22.12 -26.85
CA VAL A 25 -33.01 20.85 -27.27
C VAL A 25 -34.32 21.11 -28.01
N SER A 26 -35.15 22.06 -27.53
CA SER A 26 -36.42 22.41 -28.16
C SER A 26 -36.26 23.07 -29.53
N ALA A 27 -35.17 23.81 -29.75
CA ALA A 27 -34.86 24.43 -31.04
C ALA A 27 -34.30 23.43 -32.06
N VAL A 28 -33.60 22.38 -31.59
CA VAL A 28 -33.04 21.33 -32.46
C VAL A 28 -34.14 20.43 -33.04
N VAL A 29 -35.20 20.13 -32.28
CA VAL A 29 -36.31 19.26 -32.74
C VAL A 29 -36.99 19.73 -34.05
N PRO A 30 -37.45 20.99 -34.20
CA PRO A 30 -38.03 21.47 -35.45
C PRO A 30 -37.02 21.56 -36.59
N LEU A 31 -35.73 21.74 -36.27
CA LEU A 31 -34.65 21.78 -37.25
C LEU A 31 -34.39 20.37 -37.84
N LEU A 32 -34.44 19.33 -37.00
CA LEU A 32 -34.34 17.93 -37.40
C LEU A 32 -35.56 17.43 -38.20
N THR A 33 -36.75 18.01 -37.99
CA THR A 33 -37.97 17.63 -38.73
C THR A 33 -38.14 18.37 -40.05
N SER A 34 -37.38 19.44 -40.30
CA SER A 34 -37.41 20.20 -41.55
C SER A 34 -37.02 19.37 -42.77
N GLU A 35 -37.81 19.47 -43.83
CA GLU A 35 -37.61 18.71 -45.07
C GLU A 35 -36.30 19.11 -45.79
N SER A 36 -35.92 20.38 -45.69
CA SER A 36 -34.66 20.93 -46.20
C SER A 36 -33.46 20.33 -45.48
N PHE A 37 -33.55 20.19 -44.15
CA PHE A 37 -32.49 19.57 -43.35
C PHE A 37 -32.34 18.08 -43.67
N ARG A 38 -33.45 17.35 -43.82
CA ARG A 38 -33.42 15.92 -44.23
C ARG A 38 -32.78 15.72 -45.60
N ARG A 39 -33.07 16.57 -46.60
CA ARG A 39 -32.42 16.52 -47.92
C ARG A 39 -30.93 16.83 -47.84
N TRP A 40 -30.57 17.85 -47.06
CA TRP A 40 -29.16 18.19 -46.82
C TRP A 40 -28.41 17.04 -46.16
N LEU A 41 -29.00 16.40 -45.15
CA LEU A 41 -28.40 15.30 -44.38
C LEU A 41 -28.22 14.03 -45.23
N LYS A 42 -29.13 13.75 -46.17
CA LYS A 42 -28.94 12.70 -47.18
C LYS A 42 -27.78 13.00 -48.13
N THR A 43 -27.62 14.26 -48.50
CA THR A 43 -26.56 14.71 -49.43
C THR A 43 -25.19 14.73 -48.73
N HIS A 44 -25.15 15.08 -47.45
CA HIS A 44 -23.93 15.27 -46.67
C HIS A 44 -23.89 14.38 -45.43
N TRP A 45 -24.25 13.10 -45.55
CA TRP A 45 -24.33 12.16 -44.43
C TRP A 45 -23.01 12.00 -43.65
N TRP A 46 -21.88 12.28 -44.31
CA TRP A 46 -20.55 12.22 -43.72
C TRP A 46 -20.30 13.34 -42.69
N ILE A 47 -20.91 14.52 -42.84
CA ILE A 47 -20.71 15.66 -41.92
C ILE A 47 -21.18 15.34 -40.49
N PRO A 48 -22.44 14.94 -40.23
CA PRO A 48 -22.88 14.61 -38.87
C PRO A 48 -22.13 13.40 -38.29
N THR A 49 -21.66 12.49 -39.15
CA THR A 49 -20.83 11.35 -38.73
C THR A 49 -19.48 11.83 -38.18
N ILE A 50 -18.78 12.70 -38.92
CA ILE A 50 -17.50 13.28 -38.46
C ILE A 50 -17.71 14.10 -37.18
N VAL A 51 -18.75 14.94 -37.13
CA VAL A 51 -19.04 15.76 -35.94
C VAL A 51 -19.30 14.88 -34.71
N SER A 52 -20.05 13.78 -34.87
CA SER A 52 -20.31 12.84 -33.79
C SER A 52 -19.04 12.15 -33.29
N ILE A 53 -18.14 11.75 -34.20
CA ILE A 53 -16.85 11.15 -33.84
C ILE A 53 -15.96 12.14 -33.09
N VAL A 54 -15.91 13.40 -33.54
CA VAL A 54 -15.13 14.46 -32.88
C VAL A 54 -15.69 14.74 -31.48
N LEU A 55 -17.01 14.85 -31.33
CA LEU A 55 -17.65 15.05 -30.03
C LEU A 55 -17.40 13.88 -29.08
N LEU A 56 -17.51 12.63 -29.56
CA LEU A 56 -17.22 11.44 -28.77
C LEU A 56 -15.75 11.41 -28.33
N SER A 57 -14.83 11.74 -29.23
CA SER A 57 -13.40 11.79 -28.94
C SER A 57 -13.06 12.87 -27.90
N MET A 58 -13.69 14.04 -28.01
CA MET A 58 -13.57 15.13 -27.03
C MET A 58 -14.11 14.73 -25.66
N LEU A 59 -15.26 14.03 -25.62
CA LEU A 59 -15.84 13.50 -24.38
C LEU A 59 -14.89 12.50 -23.70
N ILE A 60 -14.35 11.55 -24.47
CA ILE A 60 -13.38 10.55 -23.96
C ILE A 60 -12.13 11.26 -23.42
N TYR A 61 -11.61 12.25 -24.16
CA TYR A 61 -10.47 13.03 -23.72
C TYR A 61 -10.73 13.78 -22.40
N LEU A 62 -11.88 14.45 -22.30
CA LEU A 62 -12.28 15.16 -21.09
C LEU A 62 -12.45 14.21 -19.90
N MET A 63 -13.10 13.07 -20.11
CA MET A 63 -13.30 12.06 -19.07
C MET A 63 -11.95 11.49 -18.58
N ASN A 64 -11.05 11.15 -19.50
CA ASN A 64 -9.70 10.70 -19.15
C ASN A 64 -8.90 11.77 -18.40
N ASN A 65 -9.01 13.03 -18.80
CA ASN A 65 -8.34 14.12 -18.10
C ASN A 65 -8.91 14.32 -16.69
N HIS A 66 -10.23 14.22 -16.53
CA HIS A 66 -10.90 14.35 -15.24
C HIS A 66 -10.54 13.21 -14.29
N LEU A 67 -10.45 11.98 -14.79
CA LEU A 67 -9.96 10.82 -14.02
C LEU A 67 -8.52 11.05 -13.55
N ARG A 68 -7.62 11.50 -14.43
CA ARG A 68 -6.23 11.84 -14.08
C ARG A 68 -6.14 12.96 -13.04
N GLN A 69 -7.07 13.91 -13.04
CA GLN A 69 -7.10 14.97 -12.04
C GLN A 69 -7.58 14.47 -10.68
N LEU A 70 -8.58 13.57 -10.65
CA LEU A 70 -9.02 12.94 -9.42
C LEU A 70 -7.89 12.15 -8.76
N ASP A 71 -7.15 11.35 -9.53
CA ASP A 71 -5.98 10.60 -9.03
C ASP A 71 -4.90 11.53 -8.45
N LYS A 72 -4.69 12.71 -9.05
CA LYS A 72 -3.74 13.69 -8.51
C LYS A 72 -4.23 14.30 -7.22
N ILE A 73 -5.52 14.59 -7.10
CA ILE A 73 -6.10 15.19 -5.89
C ILE A 73 -6.03 14.19 -4.74
N THR A 74 -6.35 12.92 -4.97
CA THR A 74 -6.22 11.88 -3.95
C THR A 74 -4.77 11.69 -3.54
N GLN A 75 -3.84 11.62 -4.49
CA GLN A 75 -2.39 11.55 -4.18
C GLN A 75 -1.90 12.76 -3.37
N LEU A 76 -2.34 13.97 -3.71
CA LEU A 76 -1.97 15.18 -2.97
C LEU A 76 -2.61 15.23 -1.57
N GLN A 77 -3.85 14.73 -1.43
CA GLN A 77 -4.51 14.60 -0.13
C GLN A 77 -3.78 13.57 0.76
N GLU A 78 -3.42 12.41 0.22
CA GLU A 78 -2.59 11.41 0.91
C GLU A 78 -1.24 12.00 1.33
N GLN A 79 -0.60 12.81 0.46
CA GLN A 79 0.63 13.49 0.80
C GLN A 79 0.47 14.56 1.89
N LEU A 80 -0.70 15.15 2.08
CA LEU A 80 -0.94 16.21 3.06
C LEU A 80 -1.51 15.68 4.37
N GLN A 81 -1.99 14.44 4.40
CA GLN A 81 -2.59 13.86 5.59
C GLN A 81 -1.50 13.60 6.65
N GLU A 82 -1.71 14.16 7.85
CA GLU A 82 -0.87 13.85 9.00
C GLU A 82 -1.19 12.43 9.49
N PRO A 83 -0.17 11.63 9.84
CA PRO A 83 -0.41 10.28 10.36
C PRO A 83 -1.15 10.33 11.69
N SER A 84 -2.01 9.32 11.92
CA SER A 84 -2.73 9.17 13.18
C SER A 84 -1.75 9.04 14.35
N SER A 85 -2.09 9.63 15.50
CA SER A 85 -1.31 9.44 16.74
C SER A 85 -1.20 7.96 17.14
N HIS A 86 -2.22 7.16 16.80
CA HIS A 86 -2.23 5.71 16.98
C HIS A 86 -1.15 5.04 16.12
N ASP A 87 -1.09 5.39 14.83
CA ASP A 87 -0.09 4.86 13.89
C ASP A 87 1.34 5.21 14.30
N ILE A 88 1.56 6.45 14.75
CA ILE A 88 2.86 6.89 15.27
C ILE A 88 3.27 6.06 16.49
N SER A 89 2.38 5.94 17.47
CA SER A 89 2.64 5.17 18.68
C SER A 89 2.91 3.70 18.38
N ARG A 90 2.15 3.11 17.46
CA ARG A 90 2.28 1.71 17.07
C ARG A 90 3.57 1.45 16.31
N PHE A 91 3.91 2.30 15.34
CA PHE A 91 5.18 2.22 14.62
C PHE A 91 6.37 2.34 15.57
N GLN A 92 6.33 3.28 16.53
CA GLN A 92 7.38 3.42 17.55
C GLN A 92 7.57 2.14 18.37
N LYS A 93 6.49 1.46 18.76
CA LYS A 93 6.58 0.18 19.48
C LYS A 93 7.28 -0.90 18.63
N VAL A 94 6.91 -1.03 17.36
CA VAL A 94 7.53 -2.02 16.47
C VAL A 94 9.02 -1.74 16.28
N ILE A 95 9.38 -0.48 16.00
CA ILE A 95 10.77 -0.07 15.78
C ILE A 95 11.61 -0.11 17.07
N ALA A 96 11.00 0.07 18.25
CA ALA A 96 11.71 -0.07 19.52
C ALA A 96 12.14 -1.53 19.76
N THR A 97 11.32 -2.51 19.35
CA THR A 97 11.65 -3.94 19.48
C THR A 97 12.64 -4.38 18.42
N ILE A 98 12.43 -3.97 17.16
CA ILE A 98 13.32 -4.29 16.04
C ILE A 98 13.70 -3.00 15.29
N PRO A 99 14.76 -2.30 15.74
CA PRO A 99 15.31 -1.18 15.01
C PRO A 99 15.84 -1.60 13.64
N PRO A 100 15.73 -0.76 12.59
CA PRO A 100 16.27 -1.05 11.27
C PRO A 100 17.78 -1.30 11.27
N ASP A 101 18.49 -0.63 12.18
CA ASP A 101 19.94 -0.72 12.36
C ASP A 101 20.33 -1.72 13.47
N SER A 102 19.39 -2.56 13.92
CA SER A 102 19.66 -3.57 14.94
C SER A 102 20.55 -4.69 14.43
N TYR A 103 21.30 -5.30 15.34
CA TYR A 103 22.13 -6.47 15.05
C TYR A 103 21.31 -7.61 14.42
N THR A 104 20.09 -7.86 14.90
CA THR A 104 19.20 -8.91 14.34
C THR A 104 18.88 -8.68 12.86
N ILE A 105 18.55 -7.44 12.46
CA ILE A 105 18.28 -7.14 11.05
C ILE A 105 19.56 -7.26 10.20
N GLN A 106 20.69 -6.77 10.72
CA GLN A 106 21.97 -6.90 10.03
C GLN A 106 22.37 -8.37 9.85
N TRP A 107 22.20 -9.18 10.89
CA TRP A 107 22.43 -10.62 10.85
C TRP A 107 21.55 -11.29 9.79
N LEU A 108 20.23 -11.05 9.79
CA LEU A 108 19.33 -11.60 8.77
C LEU A 108 19.72 -11.21 7.33
N LYS A 109 20.24 -9.99 7.13
CA LYS A 109 20.65 -9.48 5.80
C LYS A 109 21.98 -10.05 5.33
N THR A 110 23.01 -10.07 6.18
CA THR A 110 24.39 -10.33 5.76
C THR A 110 25.11 -11.45 6.51
N GLY A 111 24.68 -11.79 7.72
CA GLY A 111 25.35 -12.77 8.59
C GLY A 111 24.61 -14.09 8.74
N PHE A 112 23.44 -14.23 8.12
CA PHE A 112 22.56 -15.37 8.31
C PHE A 112 23.10 -16.64 7.66
N ILE A 113 23.23 -17.71 8.45
CA ILE A 113 23.60 -19.04 7.99
C ILE A 113 22.43 -19.96 8.25
N PRO A 114 21.69 -20.43 7.22
CA PRO A 114 20.44 -21.18 7.39
C PRO A 114 20.59 -22.50 8.16
N SER A 115 21.79 -23.09 8.15
CA SER A 115 22.06 -24.37 8.79
C SER A 115 22.40 -24.27 10.27
N ARG A 116 22.81 -23.10 10.78
CA ARG A 116 23.22 -22.93 12.19
C ARG A 116 23.31 -21.46 12.61
N PHE A 117 22.72 -21.12 13.75
CA PHE A 117 22.85 -19.79 14.37
C PHE A 117 22.56 -19.81 15.88
N GLU A 118 22.91 -18.71 16.57
CA GLU A 118 22.63 -18.60 18.01
C GLU A 118 21.13 -18.30 18.22
N GLY A 119 20.52 -18.97 19.20
CA GLY A 119 19.11 -18.76 19.52
C GLY A 119 18.80 -17.33 19.95
N GLY A 120 19.77 -16.62 20.53
CA GLY A 120 19.67 -15.22 20.92
C GLY A 120 19.47 -14.27 19.73
N ASP A 121 19.90 -14.66 18.53
CA ASP A 121 19.71 -13.85 17.32
C ASP A 121 18.23 -13.75 16.93
N VAL A 122 17.42 -14.75 17.31
CA VAL A 122 15.99 -14.86 17.01
C VAL A 122 15.10 -14.36 18.15
N ASP A 123 15.62 -14.20 19.36
CA ASP A 123 14.83 -13.75 20.52
C ASP A 123 14.10 -12.41 20.29
N PRO A 124 14.70 -11.38 19.64
CA PRO A 124 13.98 -10.15 19.32
C PRO A 124 12.82 -10.33 18.34
N LEU A 125 12.93 -11.30 17.42
CA LEU A 125 11.88 -11.67 16.47
C LEU A 125 10.69 -12.31 17.19
N LEU A 126 10.99 -13.25 18.10
CA LEU A 126 9.99 -13.90 18.95
C LEU A 126 9.29 -12.90 19.87
N ALA A 127 10.05 -12.01 20.51
CA ALA A 127 9.51 -10.97 21.38
C ALA A 127 8.55 -10.05 20.63
N LEU A 128 8.88 -9.67 19.39
CA LEU A 128 7.97 -8.89 18.55
C LEU A 128 6.71 -9.68 18.20
N LEU A 129 6.84 -10.95 17.80
CA LEU A 129 5.70 -11.78 17.44
C LEU A 129 4.72 -11.91 18.62
N THR A 130 5.22 -12.23 19.82
CA THR A 130 4.42 -12.28 21.05
C THR A 130 3.76 -10.93 21.35
N GLN A 131 4.45 -9.81 21.12
CA GLN A 131 3.87 -8.48 21.28
C GLN A 131 2.72 -8.24 20.29
N CYS A 132 2.84 -8.70 19.05
CA CYS A 132 1.80 -8.61 18.03
C CYS A 132 0.56 -9.45 18.38
N GLU A 133 0.75 -10.63 18.97
CA GLU A 133 -0.34 -11.49 19.44
C GLU A 133 -1.10 -10.86 20.63
N LEU A 134 -0.39 -10.20 21.53
CA LEU A 134 -0.97 -9.55 22.71
C LEU A 134 -1.73 -8.25 22.38
N ASP A 135 -1.33 -7.54 21.31
CA ASP A 135 -2.01 -6.33 20.83
C ASP A 135 -2.38 -6.46 19.34
N PRO A 136 -3.48 -7.15 19.00
CA PRO A 136 -3.84 -7.49 17.62
C PRO A 136 -4.39 -6.29 16.82
N ARG A 137 -4.43 -5.08 17.40
CA ARG A 137 -4.95 -3.90 16.70
C ARG A 137 -4.13 -3.63 15.43
N GLY A 138 -4.72 -2.98 14.43
CA GLY A 138 -4.04 -2.66 13.19
C GLY A 138 -3.33 -1.30 13.24
N PHE A 139 -2.92 -0.82 12.07
CA PHE A 139 -2.76 0.60 11.79
C PHE A 139 -4.09 1.16 11.25
N ASP A 140 -4.33 2.45 11.46
CA ASP A 140 -5.50 3.18 10.94
C ASP A 140 -5.34 3.40 9.43
N ASP A 141 -4.12 3.70 8.97
CA ASP A 141 -3.78 3.71 7.55
C ASP A 141 -3.83 2.30 6.96
N GLN A 142 -4.70 2.11 5.96
CA GLN A 142 -4.97 0.80 5.37
C GLN A 142 -3.75 0.22 4.64
N GLN A 143 -2.95 1.04 3.96
CA GLN A 143 -1.77 0.56 3.22
C GLN A 143 -0.67 0.13 4.19
N LEU A 144 -0.44 0.93 5.24
CA LEU A 144 0.48 0.63 6.32
C LEU A 144 0.03 -0.62 7.09
N ASN A 145 -1.25 -0.75 7.37
CA ASN A 145 -1.80 -1.93 8.05
C ASN A 145 -1.59 -3.19 7.23
N HIS A 146 -1.83 -3.15 5.91
CA HIS A 146 -1.57 -4.28 5.03
C HIS A 146 -0.08 -4.66 5.01
N ALA A 147 0.83 -3.69 4.89
CA ALA A 147 2.26 -3.94 4.93
C ALA A 147 2.73 -4.52 6.28
N TYR A 148 2.15 -4.03 7.39
CA TYR A 148 2.40 -4.54 8.73
C TYR A 148 1.90 -5.98 8.90
N GLN A 149 0.69 -6.30 8.45
CA GLN A 149 0.15 -7.65 8.53
C GLN A 149 0.98 -8.65 7.73
N GLU A 150 1.44 -8.27 6.54
CA GLU A 150 2.33 -9.09 5.73
C GLU A 150 3.69 -9.30 6.41
N PHE A 151 4.23 -8.28 7.07
CA PHE A 151 5.44 -8.40 7.89
C PHE A 151 5.23 -9.36 9.07
N VAL A 152 4.14 -9.25 9.82
CA VAL A 152 3.83 -10.17 10.93
C VAL A 152 3.63 -11.61 10.43
N ARG A 153 2.95 -11.79 9.28
CA ARG A 153 2.74 -13.11 8.67
C ARG A 153 4.07 -13.78 8.29
N THR A 154 4.95 -13.05 7.61
CA THR A 154 6.26 -13.58 7.20
C THR A 154 7.21 -13.77 8.39
N LEU A 155 7.05 -12.99 9.45
CA LEU A 155 7.75 -13.20 10.73
C LEU A 155 7.34 -14.53 11.37
N ASP A 156 6.03 -14.77 11.50
CA ASP A 156 5.49 -16.03 12.03
C ASP A 156 5.92 -17.23 11.17
N GLU A 157 5.85 -17.10 9.85
CA GLU A 157 6.29 -18.13 8.91
C GLU A 157 7.79 -18.46 9.06
N PHE A 158 8.64 -17.44 9.24
CA PHE A 158 10.06 -17.64 9.49
C PHE A 158 10.32 -18.37 10.82
N ILE A 159 9.64 -17.96 11.90
CA ILE A 159 9.75 -18.60 13.22
C ILE A 159 9.28 -20.06 13.15
N THR A 160 8.13 -20.31 12.55
CA THR A 160 7.54 -21.65 12.43
C THR A 160 8.41 -22.56 11.56
N THR A 161 8.90 -22.05 10.42
CA THR A 161 9.81 -22.80 9.53
C THR A 161 11.11 -23.13 10.26
N THR A 162 11.67 -22.18 11.01
CA THR A 162 12.87 -22.40 11.80
C THR A 162 12.64 -23.45 12.89
N ALA A 163 11.53 -23.38 13.62
CA ALA A 163 11.18 -24.34 14.66
C ALA A 163 10.90 -25.74 14.12
N HIS A 164 10.45 -25.85 12.86
CA HIS A 164 10.19 -27.12 12.20
C HIS A 164 11.46 -27.78 11.65
N GLU A 165 12.33 -26.99 11.01
CA GLU A 165 13.49 -27.50 10.26
C GLU A 165 14.78 -27.54 11.10
N LEU A 166 14.85 -26.81 12.22
CA LEU A 166 16.03 -26.78 13.10
C LEU A 166 15.72 -27.42 14.46
N THR A 167 16.73 -28.07 15.02
CA THR A 167 16.74 -28.56 16.40
C THR A 167 17.42 -27.56 17.32
N SER A 168 16.98 -27.51 18.57
CA SER A 168 17.61 -26.70 19.61
C SER A 168 18.62 -27.56 20.37
N ASP A 169 19.87 -27.11 20.40
CA ASP A 169 20.94 -27.69 21.21
C ASP A 169 21.54 -26.61 22.14
N TYR A 170 22.28 -27.04 23.16
CA TYR A 170 23.00 -26.16 24.08
C TYR A 170 24.51 -26.39 23.93
N ALA A 171 25.13 -25.61 23.03
CA ALA A 171 26.58 -25.63 22.86
C ALA A 171 27.22 -24.51 23.70
N ASN A 172 28.19 -24.85 24.56
CA ASN A 172 28.93 -23.90 25.39
C ASN A 172 28.03 -22.99 26.26
N GLY A 173 26.92 -23.52 26.77
CA GLY A 173 25.97 -22.76 27.59
C GLY A 173 25.10 -21.77 26.82
N ARG A 174 25.14 -21.77 25.49
CA ARG A 174 24.27 -20.96 24.63
C ARG A 174 23.29 -21.86 23.87
N ARG A 175 22.04 -21.39 23.75
CA ARG A 175 21.05 -22.04 22.87
C ARG A 175 21.51 -21.85 21.42
N VAL A 176 21.73 -22.94 20.71
CA VAL A 176 22.07 -22.95 19.29
C VAL A 176 20.93 -23.63 18.55
N LEU A 177 20.49 -23.01 17.46
CA LEU A 177 19.56 -23.61 16.53
C LEU A 177 20.38 -24.15 15.37
N GLN A 178 20.26 -25.45 15.10
CA GLN A 178 21.05 -26.13 14.08
C GLN A 178 20.17 -27.10 13.29
N MET A 179 20.41 -27.19 11.98
CA MET A 179 19.80 -28.24 11.17
C MET A 179 20.37 -29.61 11.57
N PRO A 180 19.53 -30.67 11.61
CA PRO A 180 20.00 -32.03 11.79
C PRO A 180 21.16 -32.35 10.83
N ASP A 181 22.06 -33.24 11.24
CA ASP A 181 23.18 -33.58 10.38
C ASP A 181 22.70 -34.25 9.09
N ARG A 182 23.40 -34.06 7.98
CA ARG A 182 22.97 -34.53 6.65
C ARG A 182 22.68 -36.04 6.58
N HIS A 183 23.30 -36.83 7.45
CA HIS A 183 23.11 -38.28 7.54
C HIS A 183 21.90 -38.69 8.37
N GLU A 184 21.34 -37.78 9.17
CA GLU A 184 20.08 -37.99 9.91
C GLU A 184 18.86 -37.83 8.99
N PHE A 185 19.02 -37.18 7.84
CA PHE A 185 18.01 -37.13 6.79
C PHE A 185 17.98 -38.43 5.97
N ALA A 186 16.77 -38.88 5.64
CA ALA A 186 16.56 -40.07 4.80
C ALA A 186 17.16 -39.95 3.38
N SER A 187 17.35 -38.72 2.90
CA SER A 187 18.08 -38.43 1.66
C SER A 187 18.78 -37.06 1.72
N PRO A 188 19.92 -36.88 1.01
CA PRO A 188 20.63 -35.61 0.93
C PRO A 188 19.77 -34.46 0.39
N ASP A 189 18.81 -34.76 -0.49
CA ASP A 189 17.91 -33.77 -1.09
C ASP A 189 16.99 -33.11 -0.05
N LEU A 190 16.63 -33.82 1.01
CA LEU A 190 15.78 -33.28 2.08
C LEU A 190 16.53 -32.22 2.90
N TYR A 191 17.83 -32.40 3.12
CA TYR A 191 18.67 -31.39 3.76
C TYR A 191 18.72 -30.12 2.93
N ASP A 192 18.98 -30.24 1.63
CA ASP A 192 19.07 -29.09 0.72
C ASP A 192 17.70 -28.38 0.59
N GLN A 193 16.59 -29.13 0.65
CA GLN A 193 15.24 -28.56 0.72
C GLN A 193 15.00 -27.78 2.02
N ALA A 194 15.40 -28.32 3.18
CA ALA A 194 15.27 -27.63 4.47
C ALA A 194 16.06 -26.31 4.48
N VAL A 195 17.32 -26.34 4.04
CA VAL A 195 18.18 -25.15 3.86
C VAL A 195 17.48 -24.09 3.00
N ASN A 196 16.93 -24.52 1.86
CA ASN A 196 16.26 -23.62 0.93
C ASN A 196 14.98 -23.03 1.50
N LYS A 197 14.17 -23.80 2.25
CA LYS A 197 12.96 -23.29 2.92
C LYS A 197 13.30 -22.20 3.94
N VAL A 198 14.25 -22.47 4.83
CA VAL A 198 14.67 -21.50 5.86
C VAL A 198 15.24 -20.24 5.22
N ASN A 199 16.08 -20.38 4.19
CA ASN A 199 16.65 -19.22 3.49
C ASN A 199 15.59 -18.41 2.71
N SER A 200 14.57 -19.08 2.15
CA SER A 200 13.45 -18.43 1.46
C SER A 200 12.59 -17.65 2.45
N ALA A 201 12.21 -18.26 3.58
CA ALA A 201 11.45 -17.60 4.63
C ALA A 201 12.18 -16.36 5.18
N ARG A 202 13.51 -16.46 5.39
CA ARG A 202 14.36 -15.30 5.75
C ARG A 202 14.30 -14.20 4.68
N GLY A 203 14.39 -14.57 3.40
CA GLY A 203 14.34 -13.63 2.29
C GLY A 203 13.00 -12.89 2.21
N GLU A 204 11.90 -13.59 2.45
CA GLU A 204 10.55 -13.01 2.49
C GLU A 204 10.36 -12.10 3.70
N LEU A 205 10.82 -12.50 4.88
CA LEU A 205 10.80 -11.68 6.10
C LEU A 205 11.56 -10.36 5.91
N ILE A 206 12.76 -10.40 5.33
CA ILE A 206 13.52 -9.16 5.08
C ILE A 206 12.81 -8.27 4.07
N ARG A 207 12.25 -8.85 3.01
CA ARG A 207 11.52 -8.10 1.98
C ARG A 207 10.27 -7.43 2.56
N SER A 208 9.49 -8.14 3.37
CA SER A 208 8.28 -7.60 4.00
C SER A 208 8.61 -6.52 5.03
N TYR A 209 9.68 -6.70 5.82
CA TYR A 209 10.16 -5.69 6.77
C TYR A 209 10.59 -4.41 6.06
N ASP A 210 11.43 -4.52 5.02
CA ASP A 210 11.87 -3.35 4.25
C ASP A 210 10.68 -2.65 3.57
N ASN A 211 9.70 -3.41 3.04
CA ASN A 211 8.47 -2.86 2.49
C ASN A 211 7.64 -2.12 3.56
N PHE A 212 7.48 -2.70 4.75
CA PHE A 212 6.80 -2.04 5.87
C PHE A 212 7.46 -0.70 6.23
N LEU A 213 8.80 -0.65 6.30
CA LEU A 213 9.53 0.60 6.55
C LEU A 213 9.32 1.65 5.44
N ILE A 214 9.32 1.23 4.18
CA ILE A 214 9.07 2.11 3.03
C ILE A 214 7.66 2.68 3.07
N VAL A 215 6.66 1.84 3.35
CA VAL A 215 5.26 2.29 3.45
C VAL A 215 5.07 3.22 4.65
N ALA A 216 5.68 2.91 5.80
CA ALA A 216 5.66 3.79 6.97
C ALA A 216 6.33 5.16 6.71
N GLN A 217 7.38 5.19 5.88
CA GLN A 217 8.00 6.43 5.44
C GLN A 217 7.09 7.23 4.50
N LYS A 218 6.41 6.56 3.55
CA LYS A 218 5.44 7.21 2.65
C LYS A 218 4.25 7.78 3.42
N ALA A 219 3.78 7.08 4.45
CA ALA A 219 2.75 7.53 5.38
C ALA A 219 3.26 8.58 6.40
N LYS A 220 4.52 9.04 6.28
CA LYS A 220 5.19 10.02 7.15
C LYS A 220 5.31 9.64 8.62
N VAL A 221 4.86 8.46 9.04
CA VAL A 221 4.92 7.98 10.43
C VAL A 221 6.36 7.98 10.97
N ARG A 222 7.34 7.70 10.10
CA ARG A 222 8.77 7.73 10.44
C ARG A 222 9.29 9.12 10.84
N GLU A 223 8.79 10.18 10.20
CA GLU A 223 9.23 11.56 10.45
C GLU A 223 8.74 12.06 11.81
N TYR A 224 7.53 11.65 12.22
CA TYR A 224 6.93 12.01 13.50
C TYR A 224 7.38 11.13 14.66
N SER A 225 7.94 9.96 14.38
CA SER A 225 8.44 9.03 15.40
C SER A 225 9.87 9.32 15.85
N SER A 226 10.64 10.09 15.07
CA SER A 226 11.94 10.60 15.50
C SER A 226 11.74 11.68 16.56
N PRO A 227 12.39 11.60 17.74
CA PRO A 227 12.28 12.66 18.74
C PRO A 227 12.70 13.97 18.07
N ARG A 228 11.78 14.95 18.01
CA ARG A 228 12.11 16.33 17.63
C ARG A 228 13.09 16.82 18.68
N ILE A 229 14.39 16.59 18.45
CA ILE A 229 15.45 17.29 19.15
C ILE A 229 15.14 18.75 18.87
N TYR A 230 14.64 19.43 19.89
CA TYR A 230 14.23 20.82 19.81
C TYR A 230 15.38 21.60 19.17
N ARG A 231 15.20 22.01 17.91
CA ARG A 231 15.92 23.16 17.36
C ARG A 231 15.40 24.38 18.11
N THR A 232 15.89 24.58 19.32
CA THR A 232 15.93 25.90 19.94
C THR A 232 16.70 26.79 18.97
N ARG A 233 15.98 27.69 18.31
CA ARG A 233 16.55 28.87 17.68
C ARG A 233 17.10 29.81 18.74
#